data_AF-A0A0K9XBR1-F1
#
_entry.id   AF-A0A0K9XBR1-F1
#
_cell.length_a   1.000
_cell.length_b   1.000
_cell.length_c   1.000
_cell.angle_alpha   90.00
_cell.angle_beta   90.00
_cell.angle_gamma   90.00
#
_symmetry.space_group_name_H-M   'P 1'
#
loop_
_entity.id
_entity.type
_entity.pdbx_description
1 polymer ?
#
loop_
_entity_poly.entity_id
_entity_poly.type
_entity_poly.pdbx_seq_one_letter_code
_entity_poly.pdbx_strand_id
1 'polypeptide(L)'
;MLTTQATADEAPRPASWCARQGGHPAAYRAYYDNGARLTPLGAVRELCHFQSAQDHTQLVLPTDTLAADAPTLASLAYLRKPALPTHPVGNPSSAYCAKLGGTTRFGDRASDTGGWIRQGDPVDRDHLHTMCVFADASAIDAWGLTYHTAGVIRGADLEKKFRAPVPPAAAEPGGNQAE
;
A
#
# COMPACT_ATOMS: atom_id res chain seq x y z
N MET A 1 -18.85 -13.32 45.71
CA MET A 1 -19.27 -13.42 44.29
C MET A 1 -18.07 -13.00 43.46
N LEU A 2 -17.35 -13.95 42.84
CA LEU A 2 -16.26 -13.65 41.91
C LEU A 2 -16.87 -13.42 40.53
N THR A 3 -16.78 -12.20 40.02
CA THR A 3 -17.02 -11.91 38.60
C THR A 3 -15.74 -12.17 37.82
N THR A 4 -15.71 -13.31 37.12
CA THR A 4 -14.72 -13.58 36.07
C THR A 4 -15.09 -12.73 34.85
N GLN A 5 -14.34 -11.67 34.58
CA GLN A 5 -14.42 -10.98 33.29
C GLN A 5 -13.68 -11.81 32.25
N ALA A 6 -14.41 -12.31 31.25
CA ALA A 6 -13.82 -12.78 30.02
C ALA A 6 -13.23 -11.56 29.29
N THR A 7 -11.91 -11.49 29.20
CA THR A 7 -11.24 -10.53 28.33
C THR A 7 -11.55 -10.94 26.89
N ALA A 8 -12.42 -10.20 26.21
CA ALA A 8 -12.43 -10.21 24.75
C ALA A 8 -11.02 -9.76 24.33
N ASP A 9 -10.29 -10.63 23.63
CA ASP A 9 -8.95 -10.33 23.14
C ASP A 9 -9.09 -9.19 22.12
N GLU A 10 -8.73 -7.96 22.53
CA GLU A 10 -8.86 -6.78 21.69
C GLU A 10 -7.92 -6.95 20.49
N ALA A 11 -8.48 -6.85 19.28
CA ALA A 11 -7.68 -6.98 18.07
C ALA A 11 -6.50 -5.99 18.14
N PRO A 12 -5.27 -6.42 17.82
CA PRO A 12 -4.12 -5.56 18.05
C PRO A 12 -4.22 -4.22 17.32
N ARG A 13 -3.69 -3.15 17.91
CA ARG A 13 -3.60 -1.86 17.19
C ARG A 13 -2.84 -1.99 15.87
N PRO A 14 -3.19 -1.23 14.82
CA PRO A 14 -2.52 -1.30 13.52
C PRO A 14 -0.99 -1.21 13.57
N ALA A 15 -0.43 -0.25 14.33
CA ALA A 15 1.01 -0.12 14.56
C ALA A 15 1.64 -1.41 15.10
N SER A 16 1.00 -2.04 16.09
CA SER A 16 1.49 -3.26 16.72
C SER A 16 1.42 -4.45 15.77
N TRP A 17 0.41 -4.49 14.89
CA TRP A 17 0.36 -5.49 13.82
C TRP A 17 1.52 -5.32 12.84
N CYS A 18 1.78 -4.10 12.37
CA CYS A 18 2.96 -3.79 11.56
C CYS A 18 4.27 -4.30 12.21
N ALA A 19 4.50 -3.97 13.47
CA ALA A 19 5.69 -4.39 14.22
C ALA A 19 5.82 -5.93 14.29
N ARG A 20 4.73 -6.65 14.58
CA ARG A 20 4.75 -8.13 14.60
C ARG A 20 5.02 -8.75 13.23
N GLN A 21 4.67 -8.06 12.15
CA GLN A 21 4.98 -8.50 10.79
C GLN A 21 6.43 -8.17 10.38
N GLY A 22 7.24 -7.59 11.27
CA GLY A 22 8.63 -7.19 11.00
C GLY A 22 8.77 -5.84 10.31
N GLY A 23 7.72 -5.03 10.29
CA GLY A 23 7.76 -3.65 9.80
C GLY A 23 7.99 -2.64 10.92
N HIS A 24 8.30 -1.40 10.55
CA HIS A 24 8.53 -0.30 11.47
C HIS A 24 7.42 0.75 11.28
N PRO A 25 6.46 0.88 12.22
CA PRO A 25 5.44 1.90 12.13
C PRO A 25 6.06 3.28 12.36
N ALA A 26 5.75 4.24 11.49
CA ALA A 26 6.19 5.63 11.62
C ALA A 26 5.15 6.60 11.07
N ALA A 27 5.20 7.84 11.53
CA ALA A 27 4.33 8.92 11.03
C ALA A 27 4.89 9.45 9.70
N TYR A 28 4.02 9.57 8.69
CA TYR A 28 4.34 10.17 7.40
C TYR A 28 3.41 11.34 7.13
N ARG A 29 3.97 12.41 6.56
CA ARG A 29 3.21 13.58 6.10
C ARG A 29 3.04 13.54 4.59
N ALA A 30 1.85 13.87 4.12
CA ALA A 30 1.56 14.05 2.71
C ALA A 30 2.21 15.35 2.18
N TYR A 31 2.75 15.31 0.96
CA TYR A 31 3.30 16.46 0.24
C TYR A 31 2.72 16.52 -1.17
N TYR A 32 2.37 17.72 -1.59
CA TYR A 32 2.08 18.04 -3.00
C TYR A 32 3.38 18.40 -3.71
N ASP A 33 3.62 17.81 -4.88
CA ASP A 33 4.78 18.10 -5.72
C ASP A 33 4.33 18.85 -6.99
N ASN A 34 4.77 20.10 -7.13
CA ASN A 34 4.49 20.91 -8.31
C ASN A 34 5.65 20.92 -9.34
N GLY A 35 6.63 20.03 -9.19
CA GLY A 35 7.84 19.97 -10.02
C GLY A 35 8.97 20.88 -9.55
N ALA A 36 8.68 21.98 -8.85
CA ALA A 36 9.70 22.88 -8.30
C ALA A 36 9.92 22.70 -6.80
N ARG A 37 8.85 22.43 -6.04
CA ARG A 37 8.87 22.38 -4.57
C ARG A 37 7.88 21.34 -4.05
N LEU A 38 8.28 20.67 -2.98
CA LEU A 38 7.39 19.88 -2.14
C LEU A 38 6.70 20.76 -1.10
N THR A 39 5.37 20.80 -1.16
CA THR A 39 4.54 21.59 -0.23
C THR A 39 3.86 20.64 0.75
N PRO A 40 4.06 20.79 2.07
CA PRO A 40 3.43 19.92 3.06
C PRO A 40 1.91 20.09 3.03
N LEU A 41 1.20 18.98 3.08
CA LEU A 41 -0.25 18.92 3.24
C LEU A 41 -0.61 18.63 4.70
N GLY A 42 -1.90 18.84 5.03
CA GLY A 42 -2.41 18.72 6.40
C GLY A 42 -2.42 17.29 6.94
N ALA A 43 -2.46 16.28 6.06
CA ALA A 43 -2.58 14.88 6.47
C ALA A 43 -1.26 14.31 7.01
N VAL A 44 -1.36 13.66 8.18
CA VAL A 44 -0.33 12.78 8.74
C VAL A 44 -0.97 11.42 8.96
N ARG A 45 -0.32 10.36 8.48
CA ARG A 45 -0.80 8.98 8.60
C ARG A 45 0.32 8.09 9.10
N GLU A 46 -0.02 7.13 9.95
CA GLU A 46 0.93 6.11 10.38
C GLU A 46 1.05 5.04 9.27
N LEU A 47 2.28 4.87 8.77
CA LEU A 47 2.59 3.88 7.75
C LEU A 47 3.56 2.84 8.32
N CYS A 48 3.42 1.60 7.86
CA CYS A 48 4.32 0.50 8.10
C CYS A 48 5.44 0.51 7.05
N HIS A 49 6.68 0.67 7.49
CA HIS A 49 7.85 0.58 6.62
C HIS A 49 8.50 -0.79 6.73
N PHE A 50 8.62 -1.46 5.60
CA PHE A 50 9.44 -2.66 5.45
C PHE A 50 10.71 -2.28 4.71
N GLN A 51 11.84 -2.63 5.33
CA GLN A 51 13.17 -2.40 4.80
C GLN A 51 13.87 -3.75 4.68
N SER A 52 14.33 -4.08 3.48
CA SER A 52 15.14 -5.26 3.25
C SER A 52 16.55 -5.02 3.78
N ALA A 53 17.06 -5.96 4.56
CA ALA A 53 18.43 -5.92 5.06
C ALA A 53 19.46 -6.34 4.01
N GLN A 54 19.00 -7.04 2.96
CA GLN A 54 19.86 -7.64 1.93
C GLN A 54 20.19 -6.68 0.80
N ASP A 55 19.18 -5.96 0.28
CA ASP A 55 19.30 -5.12 -0.92
C ASP A 55 18.89 -3.67 -0.67
N HIS A 56 18.61 -3.31 0.58
CA HIS A 56 18.17 -1.98 1.00
C HIS A 56 16.93 -1.46 0.26
N THR A 57 16.16 -2.33 -0.39
CA THR A 57 14.87 -1.94 -0.95
C THR A 57 13.84 -1.74 0.17
N GLN A 58 12.82 -0.94 -0.14
CA GLN A 58 11.78 -0.61 0.79
C GLN A 58 10.39 -0.70 0.17
N LEU A 59 9.43 -0.96 1.06
CA LEU A 59 8.00 -0.96 0.78
C LEU A 59 7.29 -0.28 1.95
N VAL A 60 6.36 0.62 1.64
CA VAL A 60 5.58 1.34 2.64
C VAL A 60 4.09 1.16 2.35
N LEU A 61 3.29 0.98 3.39
CA LEU A 61 1.84 1.03 3.29
C LEU A 61 1.23 1.46 4.63
N PRO A 62 0.02 2.02 4.67
CA PRO A 62 -0.65 2.36 5.92
C PRO A 62 -0.75 1.17 6.90
N THR A 63 -0.54 1.45 8.19
CA THR A 63 -0.68 0.41 9.21
C THR A 63 -2.11 -0.14 9.26
N ASP A 64 -3.11 0.72 9.05
CA ASP A 64 -4.53 0.35 8.98
C ASP A 64 -4.87 -0.56 7.79
N THR A 65 -4.16 -0.45 6.66
CA THR A 65 -4.36 -1.29 5.48
C THR A 65 -3.84 -2.69 5.72
N LEU A 66 -2.66 -2.79 6.36
CA LEU A 66 -2.05 -4.07 6.72
C LEU A 66 -2.85 -4.79 7.82
N ALA A 67 -3.43 -4.01 8.73
CA ALA A 67 -4.12 -4.48 9.93
C ALA A 67 -5.64 -4.52 9.82
N ALA A 68 -6.21 -4.28 8.63
CA ALA A 68 -7.65 -4.30 8.44
C ALA A 68 -8.24 -5.66 8.80
N ASP A 69 -9.42 -5.66 9.44
CA ASP A 69 -10.13 -6.88 9.84
C ASP A 69 -10.95 -7.48 8.69
N ALA A 70 -11.04 -6.77 7.55
CA ALA A 70 -11.62 -7.23 6.30
C ALA A 70 -10.63 -6.99 5.13
N PRO A 71 -10.74 -7.76 4.03
CA PRO A 71 -9.94 -7.53 2.82
C PRO A 71 -10.09 -6.10 2.31
N THR A 72 -8.96 -5.47 2.01
CA THR A 72 -8.92 -4.16 1.35
C THR A 72 -8.62 -4.30 -0.14
N LEU A 73 -8.96 -3.28 -0.93
CA LEU A 73 -8.58 -3.21 -2.34
C LEU A 73 -7.06 -3.27 -2.54
N ALA A 74 -6.27 -2.66 -1.64
CA ALA A 74 -4.82 -2.77 -1.67
C ALA A 74 -4.33 -4.21 -1.42
N SER A 75 -4.91 -4.93 -0.44
CA SER A 75 -4.56 -6.33 -0.19
C SER A 75 -4.95 -7.24 -1.36
N LEU A 76 -6.12 -6.99 -1.97
CA LEU A 76 -6.59 -7.71 -3.16
C LEU A 76 -5.65 -7.47 -4.34
N ALA A 77 -5.25 -6.22 -4.58
CA ALA A 77 -4.33 -5.87 -5.66
C ALA A 77 -2.96 -6.53 -5.48
N TYR A 78 -2.41 -6.50 -4.26
CA TYR A 78 -1.12 -7.13 -3.97
C TYR A 78 -1.21 -8.65 -4.16
N LEU A 79 -2.20 -9.31 -3.56
CA LEU A 79 -2.28 -10.77 -3.54
C LEU A 79 -2.71 -11.38 -4.88
N ARG A 80 -3.59 -10.72 -5.64
CA ARG A 80 -4.06 -11.24 -6.94
C ARG A 80 -3.12 -10.96 -8.10
N LYS A 81 -2.18 -10.02 -7.93
CA LYS A 81 -1.19 -9.64 -8.96
C LYS A 81 -1.79 -9.48 -10.36
N PRO A 82 -2.85 -8.64 -10.57
CA PRO A 82 -3.40 -8.46 -11.91
C PRO A 82 -2.31 -8.03 -12.88
N ALA A 83 -2.31 -8.54 -14.12
CA ALA A 83 -1.23 -8.28 -15.08
C ALA A 83 -0.93 -6.77 -15.23
N LEU A 84 0.32 -6.42 -15.55
CA LEU A 84 0.67 -5.05 -15.89
C LEU A 84 -0.07 -4.56 -17.15
N PRO A 85 -0.28 -3.24 -17.35
CA PRO A 85 -0.71 -2.70 -18.64
C PRO A 85 0.34 -2.99 -19.72
N THR A 86 -0.09 -3.32 -20.94
CA THR A 86 0.81 -3.65 -22.07
C THR A 86 1.49 -2.42 -22.65
N HIS A 87 0.81 -1.28 -22.68
CA HIS A 87 1.32 -0.01 -23.19
C HIS A 87 1.03 1.13 -22.20
N PRO A 88 1.74 1.19 -21.06
CA PRO A 88 1.55 2.28 -20.11
C PRO A 88 2.02 3.61 -20.73
N VAL A 89 1.25 4.67 -20.51
CA VAL A 89 1.65 6.05 -20.84
C VAL A 89 2.07 6.75 -19.55
N GLY A 90 3.21 7.45 -19.59
CA GLY A 90 3.74 8.17 -18.44
C GLY A 90 4.42 7.25 -17.42
N ASN A 91 4.29 7.56 -16.12
CA ASN A 91 4.90 6.78 -15.05
C ASN A 91 4.26 5.38 -14.96
N PRO A 92 5.04 4.28 -15.09
CA PRO A 92 4.49 2.92 -15.09
C PRO A 92 3.71 2.55 -13.82
N SER A 93 4.18 2.96 -12.65
CA SER A 93 3.48 2.67 -11.38
C SER A 93 2.14 3.41 -11.27
N SER A 94 2.08 4.63 -11.79
CA SER A 94 0.83 5.41 -11.83
C SER A 94 -0.16 4.82 -12.83
N ALA A 95 0.31 4.40 -14.01
CA ALA A 95 -0.52 3.71 -15.00
C ALA A 95 -1.05 2.38 -14.46
N TYR A 96 -0.23 1.62 -13.73
CA TYR A 96 -0.67 0.38 -13.11
C TYR A 96 -1.67 0.63 -11.98
N CYS A 97 -1.41 1.60 -11.10
CA CYS A 97 -2.36 2.00 -10.06
C CYS A 97 -3.74 2.39 -10.66
N ALA A 98 -3.75 3.18 -11.73
CA ALA A 98 -4.98 3.54 -12.43
C ALA A 98 -5.70 2.32 -13.04
N LYS A 99 -4.97 1.37 -13.64
CA LYS A 99 -5.54 0.10 -14.14
C LYS A 99 -6.26 -0.68 -13.04
N LEU A 100 -5.73 -0.64 -11.82
CA LEU A 100 -6.29 -1.32 -10.66
C LEU A 100 -7.48 -0.57 -10.02
N GLY A 101 -7.89 0.58 -10.59
CA GLY A 101 -8.94 1.43 -10.04
C GLY A 101 -8.49 2.31 -8.87
N GLY A 102 -7.18 2.42 -8.64
CA GLY A 102 -6.60 3.34 -7.67
C GLY A 102 -6.13 4.66 -8.31
N THR A 103 -5.55 5.52 -7.48
CA THR A 103 -4.94 6.78 -7.93
C THR A 103 -3.63 7.07 -7.19
N THR A 104 -2.69 7.69 -7.90
CA THR A 104 -1.46 8.30 -7.33
C THR A 104 -1.54 9.82 -7.32
N ARG A 105 -2.66 10.41 -7.76
CA ARG A 105 -2.83 11.86 -7.93
C ARG A 105 -3.17 12.55 -6.62
N PHE A 106 -2.65 13.76 -6.48
CA PHE A 106 -2.91 14.67 -5.36
C PHE A 106 -3.80 15.87 -5.76
N GLY A 107 -4.36 15.84 -6.98
CA GLY A 107 -5.22 16.88 -7.54
C GLY A 107 -5.98 16.39 -8.78
N ASP A 108 -6.61 17.32 -9.51
CA ASP A 108 -7.47 17.04 -10.65
C ASP A 108 -6.68 16.77 -11.95
N ARG A 109 -5.47 17.32 -12.06
CA ARG A 109 -4.63 17.18 -13.26
C ARG A 109 -3.70 15.98 -13.15
N ALA A 110 -3.32 15.43 -14.30
CA ALA A 110 -2.33 14.35 -14.36
C ALA A 110 -0.96 14.76 -13.82
N SER A 111 -0.64 16.06 -13.85
CA SER A 111 0.59 16.63 -13.30
C SER A 111 0.53 16.86 -11.79
N ASP A 112 -0.63 16.72 -11.15
CA ASP A 112 -0.78 16.91 -9.71
C ASP A 112 -0.29 15.67 -8.98
N THR A 113 1.02 15.63 -8.77
CA THR A 113 1.70 14.53 -8.10
C THR A 113 1.98 14.87 -6.64
N GLY A 114 2.43 13.85 -5.92
CA GLY A 114 2.76 13.98 -4.52
C GLY A 114 3.15 12.64 -3.94
N GLY A 115 3.26 12.62 -2.63
CA GLY A 115 3.60 11.42 -1.90
C GLY A 115 3.68 11.67 -0.41
N TRP A 116 4.30 10.72 0.27
CA TRP A 116 4.39 10.68 1.71
C TRP A 116 5.84 10.61 2.11
N ILE A 117 6.28 11.53 2.98
CA ILE A 117 7.63 11.53 3.55
C ILE A 117 7.51 11.25 5.03
N ARG A 118 8.37 10.37 5.54
CA ARG A 118 8.44 10.07 6.97
C ARG A 118 8.79 11.34 7.74
N GLN A 119 8.14 11.56 8.87
CA GLN A 119 8.50 12.69 9.74
C GLN A 119 9.92 12.50 10.30
N GLY A 120 10.77 13.50 10.09
CA GLY A 120 12.18 13.46 10.46
C GLY A 120 13.13 13.23 9.28
N ASP A 121 12.64 12.72 8.15
CA ASP A 121 13.44 12.54 6.94
C ASP A 121 13.59 13.87 6.17
N PRO A 122 14.64 14.00 5.34
CA PRO A 122 14.76 15.12 4.41
C PRO A 122 13.53 15.29 3.51
N VAL A 123 13.12 16.55 3.29
CA VAL A 123 12.00 16.88 2.40
C VAL A 123 12.52 17.00 0.97
N ASP A 124 12.69 15.87 0.30
CA ASP A 124 13.10 15.76 -1.10
C ASP A 124 12.38 14.60 -1.81
N ARG A 125 12.67 14.40 -3.10
CA ARG A 125 12.02 13.39 -3.94
C ARG A 125 12.56 11.98 -3.74
N ASP A 126 13.74 11.82 -3.16
CA ASP A 126 14.33 10.51 -2.87
C ASP A 126 13.64 9.86 -1.67
N HIS A 127 13.07 10.66 -0.78
CA HIS A 127 12.28 10.22 0.39
C HIS A 127 10.76 10.28 0.14
N LEU A 128 10.33 10.68 -1.06
CA LEU A 128 8.91 10.82 -1.41
C LEU A 128 8.32 9.47 -1.83
N HIS A 129 7.49 8.88 -0.97
CA HIS A 129 6.79 7.63 -1.27
C HIS A 129 5.46 7.89 -1.99
N THR A 130 5.39 7.53 -3.28
CA THR A 130 4.13 7.54 -4.03
C THR A 130 3.27 6.33 -3.65
N MET A 131 2.08 6.58 -3.11
CA MET A 131 1.11 5.54 -2.79
C MET A 131 0.09 5.37 -3.92
N CYS A 132 -0.28 4.13 -4.21
CA CYS A 132 -1.52 3.81 -4.91
C CYS A 132 -2.65 3.76 -3.88
N VAL A 133 -3.59 4.70 -3.97
CA VAL A 133 -4.73 4.83 -3.05
C VAL A 133 -5.99 4.32 -3.73
N PHE A 134 -6.77 3.50 -3.04
CA PHE A 134 -8.00 2.89 -3.55
C PHE A 134 -9.27 3.53 -2.97
N ALA A 135 -10.42 3.20 -3.55
CA ALA A 135 -11.72 3.76 -3.18
C ALA A 135 -12.18 3.43 -1.73
N ASP A 136 -11.62 2.37 -1.13
CA ASP A 136 -11.85 2.00 0.29
C ASP A 136 -10.86 2.68 1.25
N ALA A 137 -10.12 3.70 0.78
CA ALA A 137 -9.06 4.43 1.48
C ALA A 137 -7.83 3.59 1.90
N SER A 138 -7.80 2.31 1.50
CA SER A 138 -6.58 1.52 1.59
C SER A 138 -5.53 2.02 0.61
N ALA A 139 -4.26 1.83 0.93
CA ALA A 139 -3.18 2.23 0.04
C ALA A 139 -1.96 1.31 0.15
N ILE A 140 -1.11 1.35 -0.85
CA ILE A 140 0.17 0.63 -0.86
C ILE A 140 1.17 1.37 -1.76
N ASP A 141 2.47 1.27 -1.48
CA ASP A 141 3.52 1.82 -2.33
C ASP A 141 3.32 1.40 -3.79
N ALA A 142 3.17 2.41 -4.67
CA ALA A 142 2.80 2.18 -6.06
C ALA A 142 3.89 1.39 -6.79
N TRP A 143 5.16 1.72 -6.55
CA TRP A 143 6.29 1.01 -7.16
C TRP A 143 6.45 -0.39 -6.59
N GLY A 144 6.32 -0.55 -5.28
CA GLY A 144 6.30 -1.85 -4.62
C GLY A 144 5.27 -2.80 -5.24
N LEU A 145 4.07 -2.30 -5.48
CA LEU A 145 2.99 -3.06 -6.14
C LEU A 145 3.33 -3.42 -7.60
N THR A 146 3.89 -2.47 -8.36
CA THR A 146 4.31 -2.71 -9.75
C THR A 146 5.44 -3.74 -9.85
N TYR A 147 6.49 -3.60 -9.05
CA TYR A 147 7.61 -4.54 -9.01
C TYR A 147 7.17 -5.93 -8.58
N HIS A 148 6.30 -6.02 -7.56
CA HIS A 148 5.75 -7.30 -7.09
C HIS A 148 5.05 -8.08 -8.21
N THR A 149 4.28 -7.39 -9.03
CA THR A 149 3.59 -8.00 -10.19
C THR A 149 4.56 -8.49 -11.26
N ALA A 150 5.73 -7.86 -11.37
CA ALA A 150 6.84 -8.30 -12.21
C ALA A 150 7.76 -9.34 -11.53
N GLY A 151 7.38 -9.88 -10.36
CA GLY A 151 8.13 -10.90 -9.63
C GLY A 151 9.27 -10.37 -8.75
N VAL A 152 9.36 -9.06 -8.55
CA VAL A 152 10.39 -8.44 -7.71
C VAL A 152 9.79 -7.98 -6.38
N ILE A 153 10.24 -8.58 -5.28
CA ILE A 153 9.87 -8.16 -3.93
C ILE A 153 10.73 -6.97 -3.52
N ARG A 154 10.10 -5.92 -2.98
CA ARG A 154 10.80 -4.79 -2.35
C ARG A 154 10.50 -4.76 -0.86
N GLY A 155 11.51 -4.52 -0.03
CA GLY A 155 11.35 -4.44 1.43
C GLY A 155 11.04 -5.80 2.06
N ALA A 156 9.77 -6.22 2.00
CA ALA A 156 9.33 -7.52 2.47
C ALA A 156 8.13 -8.02 1.66
N ASP A 157 8.00 -9.35 1.55
CA ASP A 157 6.83 -9.96 0.94
C ASP A 157 5.61 -9.87 1.87
N LEU A 158 4.55 -9.22 1.40
CA LEU A 158 3.30 -9.03 2.15
C LEU A 158 2.33 -10.21 2.06
N GLU A 159 2.60 -11.27 1.29
CA GLU A 159 1.62 -12.34 1.01
C GLU A 159 0.95 -12.93 2.26
N LYS A 160 1.69 -13.02 3.37
CA LYS A 160 1.22 -13.56 4.65
C LYS A 160 1.17 -12.52 5.78
N LYS A 161 1.27 -11.23 5.45
CA LYS A 161 1.38 -10.14 6.44
C LYS A 161 0.09 -9.36 6.65
N PHE A 162 -0.86 -9.43 5.71
CA PHE A 162 -2.19 -8.87 5.91
C PHE A 162 -2.93 -9.62 7.02
N ARG A 163 -3.62 -8.89 7.91
CA ARG A 163 -4.41 -9.52 8.98
C ARG A 163 -5.60 -10.29 8.42
N ALA A 164 -6.41 -9.62 7.59
CA ALA A 164 -7.55 -10.27 6.96
C ALA A 164 -7.10 -11.18 5.82
N PRO A 165 -7.59 -12.43 5.75
CA PRO A 165 -7.37 -13.28 4.59
C PRO A 165 -8.16 -12.75 3.40
N VAL A 166 -7.57 -12.74 2.21
CA VAL A 166 -8.28 -12.45 0.97
C VAL A 166 -9.07 -13.68 0.51
N PRO A 167 -10.37 -13.55 0.20
CA PRO A 167 -11.15 -14.63 -0.40
C PRO A 167 -10.53 -15.10 -1.72
N PRO A 168 -10.62 -16.41 -2.04
CA PRO A 168 -10.22 -16.89 -3.35
C PRO A 168 -10.94 -16.11 -4.44
N ALA A 169 -10.27 -15.94 -5.59
CA ALA A 169 -10.95 -15.37 -6.75
C ALA A 169 -12.18 -16.24 -7.07
N ALA A 170 -13.32 -15.60 -7.36
CA ALA A 170 -14.46 -16.32 -7.89
C ALA A 170 -14.00 -17.06 -9.16
N ALA A 171 -14.40 -18.32 -9.31
CA ALA A 171 -14.26 -18.98 -10.60
C ALA A 171 -15.02 -18.14 -11.62
N GLU A 172 -14.36 -17.73 -12.70
CA GLU A 172 -15.06 -17.08 -13.80
C GLU A 172 -16.16 -18.04 -14.29
N PRO A 173 -17.42 -17.59 -14.43
CA PRO A 173 -18.44 -18.42 -15.05
C PRO A 173 -17.96 -18.83 -16.44
N GLY A 174 -17.82 -20.13 -16.65
CA GLY A 174 -16.99 -20.74 -17.68
C GLY A 174 -17.14 -20.13 -19.07
N GLY A 175 -16.03 -19.63 -19.61
CA GLY A 175 -15.83 -19.59 -21.05
C GLY A 175 -15.77 -21.02 -21.55
N ASN A 176 -16.78 -21.44 -22.31
CA ASN A 176 -16.76 -22.71 -23.02
C ASN A 176 -15.42 -22.90 -23.73
N GLN A 177 -14.75 -24.01 -23.42
CA GLN A 177 -13.86 -24.65 -24.37
C GLN A 177 -14.71 -25.01 -25.59
N ALA A 178 -14.42 -24.40 -26.73
CA ALA A 178 -14.92 -24.83 -28.02
C ALA A 178 -13.69 -25.11 -28.90
N GLU A 179 -13.66 -26.37 -29.36
CA GLU A 179 -12.77 -27.08 -30.31
C GLU A 179 -11.66 -26.32 -31.04
#